data_AF-A0A3M1NHG9-F1
#
_entry.id   AF-A0A3M1NHG9-F1
#
_cell.length_a   1.000
_cell.length_b   1.000
_cell.length_c   1.000
_cell.angle_alpha   90.00
_cell.angle_beta   90.00
_cell.angle_gamma   90.00
#
_symmetry.space_group_name_H-M   'P 1'
#
loop_
_entity.id
_entity.type
_entity.pdbx_description
1 polymer ?
#
loop_
_entity_poly.entity_id
_entity_poly.type
_entity_poly.pdbx_seq_one_letter_code
_entity_poly.pdbx_strand_id
1 'polypeptide(L)' 'MSTREPLSNVDTAWLRMDHPTNLMMITGVMMFDAPLDMERLKAVLTERLLSYDRFRQCVV' A
#
# COMPACT_ATOMS: atom_id res chain seq x y z
N MET A 1 0.52 0.31 -22.25
CA MET A 1 -0.67 0.90 -21.61
C MET A 1 -0.90 0.14 -20.31
N SER A 2 -1.05 0.83 -19.18
CA SER A 2 -1.39 0.14 -17.91
C SER A 2 -2.77 -0.49 -18.07
N THR A 3 -2.86 -1.80 -17.92
CA THR A 3 -4.11 -2.56 -17.94
C THR A 3 -4.94 -2.11 -16.74
N ARG A 4 -6.13 -1.54 -17.00
CA ARG A 4 -7.06 -1.19 -15.92
C ARG A 4 -7.88 -2.43 -15.56
N GLU A 5 -7.97 -2.72 -14.28
CA GLU A 5 -8.84 -3.74 -13.74
C GLU A 5 -9.94 -3.10 -12.88
N PRO A 6 -11.18 -3.59 -12.93
CA PRO A 6 -12.23 -3.14 -12.02
C PRO A 6 -11.89 -3.58 -10.60
N LEU A 7 -12.16 -2.70 -9.63
CA LEU A 7 -12.03 -3.01 -8.22
C LEU A 7 -13.09 -4.04 -7.81
N SER A 8 -12.75 -4.99 -6.95
CA SER A 8 -13.71 -6.01 -6.50
C SER A 8 -14.87 -5.38 -5.72
N ASN A 9 -16.00 -6.09 -5.60
CA ASN A 9 -17.15 -5.58 -4.84
C ASN A 9 -16.80 -5.31 -3.36
N VAL A 10 -15.97 -6.15 -2.75
CA VAL A 10 -15.56 -6.01 -1.34
C VAL A 10 -14.66 -4.79 -1.17
N ASP A 11 -13.66 -4.64 -2.04
CA ASP A 11 -12.75 -3.49 -2.02
C ASP A 11 -13.49 -2.17 -2.33
N THR A 12 -14.50 -2.22 -3.22
CA THR A 12 -15.37 -1.07 -3.51
C THR A 12 -16.20 -0.66 -2.29
N ALA A 13 -16.69 -1.64 -1.52
CA ALA A 13 -17.38 -1.33 -0.26
C ALA A 13 -16.41 -0.67 0.73
N TRP A 14 -15.17 -1.15 0.81
CA TRP A 14 -14.14 -0.59 1.69
C TRP A 14 -13.81 0.87 1.31
N LEU A 15 -13.63 1.14 0.01
CA LEU A 15 -13.39 2.48 -0.53
C LEU A 15 -14.55 3.44 -0.24
N ARG A 16 -15.81 2.98 -0.33
CA ARG A 16 -16.99 3.83 -0.04
C ARG A 16 -17.16 4.17 1.43
N MET A 17 -16.58 3.36 2.33
CA MET A 17 -16.63 3.59 3.76
C MET A 17 -15.53 4.56 4.23
N ASP A 18 -14.51 4.83 3.41
CA ASP A 18 -13.42 5.73 3.74
C ASP A 18 -13.91 7.19 3.83
N HIS A 19 -13.64 7.80 4.97
CA HIS A 19 -14.05 9.18 5.28
C HIS A 19 -12.97 9.83 6.17
N PRO A 20 -12.79 11.17 6.16
CA PRO A 20 -11.80 11.83 7.02
C PRO A 20 -11.91 11.51 8.52
N THR A 21 -13.08 11.08 8.98
CA THR A 21 -13.34 10.66 10.37
C THR A 21 -13.52 9.15 10.53
N ASN A 22 -13.35 8.37 9.47
CA ASN A 22 -13.45 6.91 9.44
C ASN A 22 -12.46 6.36 8.39
N LEU A 23 -11.18 6.37 8.74
CA LEU A 23 -10.12 5.93 7.82
C LEU A 23 -10.17 4.42 7.66
N MET A 24 -10.40 3.97 6.43
CA MET A 24 -10.44 2.56 6.06
C MET A 24 -9.05 2.04 5.65
N MET A 25 -8.01 2.52 6.33
CA MET A 25 -6.61 2.20 6.07
C MET A 25 -6.02 1.37 7.21
N ILE A 26 -5.39 0.25 6.87
CA ILE A 26 -4.63 -0.55 7.84
C ILE A 26 -3.24 0.07 7.98
N THR A 27 -2.86 0.40 9.21
CA THR A 27 -1.53 0.97 9.52
C THR A 27 -0.73 0.03 10.41
N GLY A 28 0.47 -0.34 9.99
CA GLY A 28 1.47 -1.00 10.83
C GLY A 28 2.55 -0.02 11.27
N VAL A 29 2.94 -0.06 12.55
CA VAL A 29 4.06 0.72 13.09
C VAL A 29 5.14 -0.26 13.57
N MET A 30 6.35 -0.10 13.04
CA MET A 30 7.52 -0.90 13.44
C MET A 30 8.51 0.01 14.16
N MET A 31 8.94 -0.40 15.36
CA MET A 31 9.97 0.29 16.12
C MET A 31 11.29 -0.46 16.00
N PHE A 32 12.38 0.29 15.89
CA PHE A 32 13.74 -0.24 15.76
C PHE A 32 14.63 0.41 16.81
N ASP A 33 15.56 -0.36 17.35
CA ASP A 33 16.48 0.10 18.40
C ASP A 33 17.56 1.07 17.87
N ALA A 34 17.68 1.19 16.54
CA ALA A 34 18.62 2.07 15.87
C ALA A 34 18.00 2.66 14.58
N PRO A 35 18.54 3.79 14.08
CA PRO A 35 18.13 4.36 12.81
C PRO A 35 18.30 3.35 11.66
N LEU A 36 17.33 3.34 10.73
CA LEU A 36 17.42 2.52 9.52
C LEU A 36 18.34 3.17 8.49
N ASP A 37 19.13 2.32 7.81
CA ASP A 37 19.76 2.70 6.55
C ASP A 37 18.69 2.82 5.46
N MET A 38 18.49 4.03 4.96
CA MET A 38 17.44 4.35 3.99
C MET A 38 17.66 3.71 2.62
N GLU A 39 18.90 3.53 2.18
CA GLU A 39 19.19 2.89 0.89
C GLU A 39 18.91 1.38 0.99
N ARG A 40 19.32 0.77 2.11
CA ARG A 40 18.96 -0.63 2.39
C ARG A 40 17.45 -0.81 2.50
N LEU A 41 16.73 0.09 3.18
CA LEU A 41 15.28 0.01 3.32
C LEU A 41 14.59 0.06 1.94
N LYS A 42 14.98 1.00 1.07
CA LYS A 42 14.44 1.09 -0.30
C LYS A 42 14.69 -0.18 -1.11
N ALA A 43 15.90 -0.76 -1.00
CA ALA A 43 16.22 -2.02 -1.67
C ALA A 43 15.29 -3.16 -1.21
N VAL A 44 15.08 -3.29 0.11
CA VAL A 44 14.17 -4.30 0.68
C VAL A 44 12.74 -4.10 0.23
N LEU A 45 12.21 -2.87 0.25
CA LEU A 45 10.85 -2.59 -0.22
C LEU A 45 10.70 -2.90 -1.72
N THR A 46 11.73 -2.60 -2.51
CA THR A 46 11.73 -2.89 -3.95
C THR A 46 11.68 -4.39 -4.23
N GLU A 47 12.52 -5.16 -3.55
CA GLU A 47 12.61 -6.62 -3.72
C GLU A 47 11.36 -7.34 -3.20
N ARG A 48 10.85 -6.92 -2.02
CA ARG A 48 9.84 -7.68 -1.30
C ARG A 48 8.40 -7.22 -1.52
N LEU A 49 8.17 -5.93 -1.75
CA LEU A 49 6.82 -5.40 -1.97
C LEU A 49 6.62 -5.02 -3.44
N LEU A 50 7.53 -4.22 -4.00
CA LEU A 50 7.35 -3.71 -5.37
C LEU A 50 7.60 -4.76 -6.46
N SER A 51 7.92 -6.00 -6.08
CA SER A 51 7.88 -7.16 -6.98
C SER A 51 6.46 -7.59 -7.34
N TYR A 52 5.45 -7.17 -6.57
CA TYR A 52 4.03 -7.37 -6.91
C TYR A 52 3.43 -6.10 -7.50
N ASP A 53 2.76 -6.22 -8.65
CA ASP A 53 2.11 -5.09 -9.33
C ASP A 53 1.11 -4.35 -8.46
N ARG A 54 0.46 -5.05 -7.52
CA ARG A 54 -0.53 -4.48 -6.59
C ARG A 54 0.02 -3.28 -5.80
N PHE A 55 1.30 -3.29 -5.40
CA PHE A 55 1.90 -2.17 -4.66
C PHE A 55 2.25 -0.96 -5.54
N ARG A 56 2.03 -1.05 -6.86
CA ARG A 56 2.26 0.03 -7.84
C ARG A 56 0.97 0.56 -8.45
N GLN A 57 -0.18 0.08 -8.00
CA GLN A 57 -1.49 0.46 -8.52
C GLN A 57 -2.12 1.57 -7.68
N CYS A 58 -2.96 2.36 -8.32
CA CYS A 58 -3.84 3.33 -7.66
C CYS A 58 -5.22 3.32 -8.32
N VAL A 59 -6.24 3.69 -7.55
CA VAL A 59 -7.56 4.00 -8.07
C VAL A 59 -7.49 5.37 -8.76
N VAL A 60 -8.07 5.49 -9.95
CA VAL A 60 -8.05 6.70 -10.81
C VAL A 60 -9.45 7.15 -11.22
#